data_AF-A0A5J4U069-F1
#
_entry.id   AF-A0A5J4U069-F1
#
_cell.length_a   1.000
_cell.length_b   1.000
_cell.length_c   1.000
_cell.angle_alpha   90.00
_cell.angle_beta   90.00
_cell.angle_gamma   90.00
#
_symmetry.space_group_name_H-M   'P 1'
#
loop_
_entity.id
_entity.type
_entity.pdbx_description
1 polymer ?
#
loop_
_entity_poly.entity_id
_entity_poly.type
_entity_poly.pdbx_seq_one_letter_code
_entity_poly.pdbx_strand_id
1 'polypeptide(L)'
;MKDLITIPTKIVPYAEVNEALDELIECKKAYDDVIEYKLENQMKEESKKDILSHIGAKDFSIKFPHTVVLFDDAMSIFKNKNNPLYKKLFKNRQPRITYFLCLQDIIGLDASIKSNVDTIYFFGGFNRQKFNLFFYQSSIPLDKETLWREYVQLGKREALLVQYNNDGTMVRVI
;
A
#
# COMPACT_ATOMS: atom_id res chain seq x y z
N MET A 1 17.17 17.84 6.73
CA MET A 1 16.00 17.38 5.95
C MET A 1 15.11 16.44 6.75
N LYS A 2 15.66 15.43 7.47
CA LYS A 2 14.89 14.59 8.41
C LYS A 2 14.15 15.37 9.49
N ASP A 3 14.68 16.52 9.94
CA ASP A 3 14.03 17.37 10.96
C ASP A 3 13.05 18.41 10.38
N LEU A 4 12.83 18.44 9.06
CA LEU A 4 12.02 19.48 8.40
C LEU A 4 10.62 19.01 7.99
N ILE A 5 10.39 17.70 7.91
CA ILE A 5 9.11 17.13 7.48
C ILE A 5 8.59 16.23 8.59
N THR A 6 7.71 16.77 9.42
CA THR A 6 6.94 15.98 10.38
C THR A 6 5.75 15.36 9.67
N ILE A 7 5.84 14.06 9.33
CA ILE A 7 4.72 13.31 8.80
C ILE A 7 3.89 12.78 9.99
N PRO A 8 2.58 13.11 10.08
CA PRO A 8 1.70 12.52 11.08
C PRO A 8 1.77 10.99 11.01
N THR A 9 2.06 10.35 12.14
CA THR A 9 2.26 8.90 12.22
C THR A 9 1.38 8.32 13.32
N LYS A 10 0.64 7.26 13.00
CA LYS A 10 -0.15 6.47 13.96
C LYS A 10 0.30 5.01 13.85
N ILE A 11 0.74 4.44 14.97
CA ILE A 11 1.05 3.00 15.07
C ILE A 11 -0.22 2.32 15.59
N VAL A 12 -0.67 1.28 14.88
CA VAL A 12 -1.91 0.56 15.20
C VAL A 12 -1.58 -0.91 15.36
N PRO A 13 -1.99 -1.56 16.47
CA PRO A 13 -1.90 -3.01 16.60
C PRO A 13 -2.68 -3.70 15.48
N TYR A 14 -2.16 -4.84 14.99
CA TYR A 14 -2.82 -5.57 13.90
C TYR A 14 -4.28 -5.97 14.22
N ALA A 15 -4.61 -6.21 15.51
CA ALA A 15 -5.96 -6.54 15.95
C ALA A 15 -6.98 -5.40 15.71
N GLU A 16 -6.52 -4.15 15.74
CA GLU A 16 -7.36 -2.94 15.66
C GLU A 16 -7.33 -2.30 14.26
N VAL A 17 -6.50 -2.82 13.36
CA VAL A 17 -6.25 -2.20 12.05
C VAL A 17 -7.49 -2.09 11.17
N ASN A 18 -8.46 -3.00 11.33
CA ASN A 18 -9.72 -2.90 10.59
C ASN A 18 -10.51 -1.65 10.99
N GLU A 19 -10.75 -1.49 12.29
CA GLU A 19 -11.49 -0.37 12.86
C GLU A 19 -10.78 0.96 12.57
N ALA A 20 -9.46 1.02 12.80
CA ALA A 20 -8.68 2.21 12.52
C ALA A 20 -8.71 2.63 11.04
N LEU A 21 -8.76 1.67 10.11
CA LEU A 21 -8.92 1.97 8.68
C LEU A 21 -10.34 2.42 8.34
N ASP A 22 -11.38 1.87 8.99
CA ASP A 22 -12.77 2.29 8.78
C ASP A 22 -12.95 3.75 9.24
N GLU A 23 -12.51 4.08 10.45
CA GLU A 23 -12.51 5.46 10.99
C GLU A 23 -11.76 6.43 10.07
N LEU A 24 -10.57 6.03 9.60
CA LEU A 24 -9.77 6.85 8.69
C LEU A 24 -10.50 7.11 7.37
N ILE A 25 -11.12 6.08 6.78
CA ILE A 25 -11.84 6.20 5.50
C ILE A 25 -13.07 7.10 5.69
N GLU A 26 -13.81 6.95 6.78
CA GLU A 26 -14.96 7.79 7.11
C GLU A 26 -14.54 9.26 7.32
N CYS A 27 -13.50 9.50 8.12
CA CYS A 27 -12.96 10.84 8.34
C CYS A 27 -12.45 11.48 7.03
N LYS A 28 -11.85 10.69 6.13
CA LYS A 28 -11.41 11.19 4.81
C LYS A 28 -12.57 11.62 3.94
N LYS A 29 -13.66 10.86 3.95
CA LYS A 29 -14.87 11.23 3.24
C LYS A 29 -15.47 12.52 3.83
N ALA A 30 -15.58 12.60 5.15
CA ALA A 30 -16.06 13.81 5.81
C ALA A 30 -15.17 15.03 5.51
N TYR A 31 -13.84 14.85 5.51
CA TYR A 31 -12.89 15.90 5.13
C TYR A 31 -13.11 16.40 3.70
N ASP A 32 -13.34 15.48 2.75
CA ASP A 32 -13.63 15.83 1.35
C ASP A 32 -14.94 16.61 1.23
N ASP A 33 -16.00 16.16 1.91
CA ASP A 33 -17.31 16.84 1.92
C ASP A 33 -17.19 18.27 2.49
N VAL A 34 -16.37 18.46 3.53
CA VAL A 34 -16.13 19.78 4.13
C VAL A 34 -15.47 20.74 3.15
N ILE A 35 -14.47 20.29 2.40
CA ILE A 35 -13.80 21.12 1.39
C ILE A 35 -14.72 21.39 0.19
N GLU A 36 -15.43 20.37 -0.30
CA GLU A 36 -16.31 20.49 -1.46
C GLU A 36 -17.46 21.46 -1.20
N TYR A 37 -18.10 21.35 -0.04
CA TYR A 37 -19.26 22.15 0.33
C TYR A 37 -18.93 23.38 1.19
N LYS A 38 -17.65 23.66 1.47
CA LYS A 38 -17.17 24.81 2.27
C LYS A 38 -17.85 24.92 3.64
N LEU A 39 -17.86 23.80 4.35
CA LEU A 39 -18.61 23.66 5.60
C LEU A 39 -17.79 24.05 6.84
N GLU A 40 -16.54 24.50 6.70
CA GLU A 40 -15.59 24.64 7.82
C GLU A 40 -16.12 25.55 8.95
N ASN A 41 -16.94 26.55 8.62
CA ASN A 41 -17.51 27.52 9.55
C ASN A 41 -18.88 27.10 10.13
N GLN A 42 -19.47 26.03 9.62
CA GLN A 42 -20.79 25.54 10.02
C GLN A 42 -20.70 24.31 10.94
N MET A 43 -19.49 23.77 11.12
CA MET A 43 -19.25 22.58 11.93
C MET A 43 -19.09 22.91 13.41
N LYS A 44 -19.41 21.93 14.25
CA LYS A 44 -19.01 21.95 15.66
C LYS A 44 -17.49 21.76 15.77
N GLU A 45 -16.85 22.50 16.67
CA GLU A 45 -15.40 22.41 16.90
C GLU A 45 -14.94 20.99 17.30
N GLU A 46 -15.77 20.23 18.02
CA GLU A 46 -15.49 18.83 18.36
C GLU A 46 -15.37 17.95 17.10
N SER A 47 -16.34 18.03 16.19
CA SER A 47 -16.35 17.28 14.92
C SER A 47 -15.18 17.68 14.02
N LYS A 48 -14.86 18.98 13.99
CA LYS A 48 -13.71 19.50 13.26
C LYS A 48 -12.40 18.93 13.79
N LYS A 49 -12.22 18.95 15.11
CA LYS A 49 -11.03 18.39 15.77
C LYS A 49 -10.91 16.89 15.52
N ASP A 50 -12.02 16.17 15.59
CA ASP A 50 -12.05 14.72 15.37
C ASP A 50 -11.57 14.34 13.96
N ILE A 51 -12.16 14.93 12.92
CA ILE A 51 -11.75 14.73 11.53
C ILE A 51 -10.27 15.08 11.33
N LEU A 52 -9.86 16.27 11.75
CA LEU A 52 -8.48 16.74 11.56
C LEU A 52 -7.47 15.84 12.28
N SER A 53 -7.81 15.31 13.46
CA SER A 53 -6.95 14.41 14.22
C SER A 53 -6.73 13.06 13.54
N HIS A 54 -7.77 12.48 12.94
CA HIS A 54 -7.68 11.22 12.20
C HIS A 54 -6.93 11.36 10.88
N ILE A 55 -7.06 12.51 10.22
CA ILE A 55 -6.34 12.83 8.98
C ILE A 55 -4.88 13.22 9.24
N GLY A 56 -4.56 13.72 10.43
CA GLY A 56 -3.27 14.28 10.77
C GLY A 56 -3.05 15.70 10.22
N ALA A 57 -4.13 16.45 9.99
CA ALA A 57 -4.09 17.82 9.47
C ALA A 57 -4.28 18.86 10.60
N LYS A 58 -3.78 20.08 10.39
CA LYS A 58 -4.01 21.20 11.33
C LYS A 58 -5.27 22.00 11.00
N ASP A 59 -5.66 21.97 9.74
CA ASP A 59 -6.79 22.68 9.16
C ASP A 59 -7.20 21.98 7.83
N PHE A 60 -8.19 22.54 7.14
CA PHE A 60 -8.66 22.02 5.84
C PHE A 60 -7.89 22.57 4.63
N SER A 61 -6.67 23.09 4.80
CA SER A 61 -5.88 23.65 3.69
C SER A 61 -5.34 22.61 2.71
N ILE A 62 -5.21 21.35 3.16
CA ILE A 62 -4.72 20.26 2.32
C ILE A 62 -5.84 19.82 1.39
N LYS A 63 -5.75 20.14 0.10
CA LYS A 63 -6.79 19.82 -0.88
C LYS A 63 -7.11 18.32 -0.95
N PHE A 64 -6.07 17.46 -0.91
CA PHE A 64 -6.20 16.02 -1.04
C PHE A 64 -5.26 15.32 -0.07
N PRO A 65 -5.66 15.09 1.19
CA PRO A 65 -4.81 14.41 2.15
C PRO A 65 -4.59 12.96 1.70
N HIS A 66 -3.34 12.59 1.44
CA HIS A 66 -2.95 11.24 1.04
C HIS A 66 -2.35 10.50 2.23
N THR A 67 -2.70 9.22 2.38
CA THR A 67 -2.22 8.40 3.50
C THR A 67 -1.40 7.22 3.00
N VAL A 68 -0.28 6.98 3.65
CA VAL A 68 0.53 5.78 3.45
C VAL A 68 0.27 4.82 4.61
N VAL A 69 -0.09 3.59 4.28
CA VAL A 69 -0.30 2.52 5.27
C VAL A 69 0.74 1.44 5.02
N LEU A 70 1.57 1.18 6.04
CA LEU A 70 2.61 0.16 6.00
C LEU A 70 2.20 -1.03 6.88
N PHE A 71 2.10 -2.21 6.28
CA PHE A 71 1.98 -3.47 7.00
C PHE A 71 3.35 -4.15 7.03
N ASP A 72 3.91 -4.31 8.23
CA ASP A 72 5.21 -4.98 8.43
C ASP A 72 5.14 -6.51 8.24
N ASP A 73 3.96 -7.09 8.50
CA ASP A 73 3.60 -8.43 8.07
C ASP A 73 2.15 -8.44 7.57
N ALA A 74 1.99 -8.61 6.26
CA ALA A 74 0.69 -8.67 5.60
C ALA A 74 0.24 -10.11 5.27
N MET A 75 1.03 -11.15 5.63
CA MET A 75 0.76 -12.54 5.20
C MET A 75 -0.64 -13.02 5.60
N SER A 76 -1.11 -12.66 6.79
CA SER A 76 -2.44 -13.04 7.30
C SER A 76 -3.60 -12.44 6.51
N ILE A 77 -3.41 -11.28 5.85
CA ILE A 77 -4.46 -10.65 5.02
C ILE A 77 -4.78 -11.54 3.83
N PHE A 78 -3.76 -12.16 3.24
CA PHE A 78 -3.88 -12.96 2.02
C PHE A 78 -4.30 -14.41 2.26
N LYS A 79 -4.33 -14.88 3.52
CA LYS A 79 -4.78 -16.25 3.86
C LYS A 79 -6.30 -16.45 3.67
N ASN A 80 -7.09 -15.38 3.78
CA ASN A 80 -8.54 -15.44 3.68
C ASN A 80 -9.08 -14.28 2.83
N LYS A 81 -9.60 -14.58 1.63
CA LYS A 81 -10.17 -13.56 0.73
C LYS A 81 -11.44 -12.88 1.27
N ASN A 82 -12.10 -13.49 2.26
CA ASN A 82 -13.23 -12.87 2.95
C ASN A 82 -12.79 -11.89 4.04
N ASN A 83 -11.49 -11.77 4.32
CA ASN A 83 -10.96 -10.81 5.28
C ASN A 83 -11.37 -9.37 4.84
N PRO A 84 -11.99 -8.57 5.72
CA PRO A 84 -12.35 -7.20 5.41
C PRO A 84 -11.16 -6.34 4.94
N LEU A 85 -9.96 -6.58 5.49
CA LEU A 85 -8.73 -5.89 5.07
C LEU A 85 -8.38 -6.20 3.62
N TYR A 86 -8.54 -7.46 3.19
CA TYR A 86 -8.29 -7.86 1.81
C TYR A 86 -9.13 -7.01 0.85
N LYS A 87 -10.42 -6.84 1.16
CA LYS A 87 -11.33 -6.01 0.35
C LYS A 87 -10.94 -4.53 0.34
N LYS A 88 -10.43 -3.99 1.47
CA LYS A 88 -9.97 -2.59 1.59
C LYS A 88 -8.74 -2.30 0.74
N LEU A 89 -7.84 -3.28 0.55
CA LEU A 89 -6.65 -3.12 -0.31
C LEU A 89 -7.02 -2.70 -1.74
N PHE A 90 -8.14 -3.21 -2.28
CA PHE A 90 -8.60 -2.92 -3.64
C PHE A 90 -9.46 -1.65 -3.76
N LYS A 91 -9.79 -0.99 -2.64
CA LYS A 91 -10.59 0.23 -2.60
C LYS A 91 -9.78 1.43 -2.12
N ASN A 92 -8.50 1.47 -2.50
CA ASN A 92 -7.51 2.41 -1.96
C ASN A 92 -7.49 3.77 -2.68
N ARG A 93 -7.89 3.82 -3.96
CA ARG A 93 -7.83 5.04 -4.79
C ARG A 93 -8.77 6.14 -4.31
N GLN A 94 -10.04 5.82 -4.05
CA GLN A 94 -11.04 6.80 -3.59
C GLN A 94 -10.64 7.48 -2.28
N PRO A 95 -10.26 6.76 -1.19
CA PRO A 95 -9.79 7.39 0.03
C PRO A 95 -8.34 7.91 -0.07
N ARG A 96 -7.68 7.82 -1.23
CA ARG A 96 -6.29 8.26 -1.42
C ARG A 96 -5.35 7.62 -0.39
N ILE A 97 -5.31 6.28 -0.42
CA ILE A 97 -4.45 5.45 0.42
C ILE A 97 -3.48 4.67 -0.48
N THR A 98 -2.20 4.70 -0.13
CA THR A 98 -1.18 3.81 -0.70
C THR A 98 -0.78 2.78 0.34
N TYR A 99 -0.87 1.51 -0.02
CA TYR A 99 -0.48 0.40 0.85
C TYR A 99 0.93 -0.07 0.50
N PHE A 100 1.78 -0.19 1.51
CA PHE A 100 3.04 -0.94 1.45
C PHE A 100 2.85 -2.21 2.26
N LEU A 101 3.02 -3.36 1.61
CA LEU A 101 2.75 -4.68 2.19
C LEU A 101 4.04 -5.49 2.23
N CYS A 102 4.61 -5.66 3.42
CA CYS A 102 5.76 -6.54 3.62
C CYS A 102 5.26 -7.99 3.77
N LEU A 103 5.90 -8.90 3.02
CA LEU A 103 5.57 -10.32 2.99
C LEU A 103 6.86 -11.13 3.17
N GLN A 104 6.86 -12.05 4.12
CA GLN A 104 8.02 -12.90 4.40
C GLN A 104 8.13 -14.09 3.45
N ASP A 105 7.04 -14.46 2.79
CA ASP A 105 7.01 -15.54 1.80
C ASP A 105 6.21 -15.10 0.56
N ILE A 106 6.40 -15.84 -0.52
CA ILE A 106 5.69 -15.61 -1.78
C ILE A 106 4.24 -16.00 -1.58
N ILE A 107 3.35 -15.03 -1.79
CA ILE A 107 1.91 -15.27 -1.90
C ILE A 107 1.56 -15.57 -3.36
N GLY A 108 0.48 -16.32 -3.56
CA GLY A 108 -0.11 -16.44 -4.89
C GLY A 108 -0.65 -15.09 -5.36
N LEU A 109 -0.10 -14.54 -6.44
CA LEU A 109 -0.62 -13.35 -7.10
C LEU A 109 -1.76 -13.76 -8.05
N ASP A 110 -2.95 -13.92 -7.48
CA ASP A 110 -4.13 -14.16 -8.30
C ASP A 110 -4.46 -12.96 -9.21
N ALA A 111 -5.42 -13.13 -10.12
CA ALA A 111 -5.79 -12.07 -11.07
C ALA A 111 -6.24 -10.77 -10.39
N SER A 112 -6.83 -10.84 -9.18
CA SER A 112 -7.29 -9.66 -8.46
C SER A 112 -6.14 -8.84 -7.88
N ILE A 113 -5.13 -9.52 -7.33
CA ILE A 113 -3.92 -8.85 -6.83
C ILE A 113 -3.17 -8.22 -8.00
N LYS A 114 -2.98 -8.95 -9.10
CA LYS A 114 -2.20 -8.47 -10.25
C LYS A 114 -2.78 -7.25 -10.94
N SER A 115 -4.11 -7.10 -10.96
CA SER A 115 -4.75 -5.92 -11.57
C SER A 115 -4.70 -4.67 -10.69
N ASN A 116 -4.25 -4.78 -9.43
CA ASN A 116 -4.27 -3.69 -8.45
C ASN A 116 -2.90 -3.41 -7.83
N VAL A 117 -1.89 -4.24 -8.08
CA VAL A 117 -0.51 -3.99 -7.63
C VAL A 117 0.21 -3.16 -8.68
N ASP A 118 0.72 -2.00 -8.28
CA ASP A 118 1.50 -1.12 -9.16
C ASP A 118 2.97 -1.54 -9.20
N THR A 119 3.53 -2.02 -8.08
CA THR A 119 4.97 -2.31 -7.97
C THR A 119 5.24 -3.44 -6.97
N ILE A 120 6.19 -4.32 -7.31
CA ILE A 120 6.71 -5.37 -6.43
C ILE A 120 8.22 -5.21 -6.27
N TYR A 121 8.67 -5.25 -5.01
CA TYR A 121 10.07 -5.36 -4.64
C TYR A 121 10.34 -6.82 -4.27
N PHE A 122 11.02 -7.55 -5.15
CA PHE A 122 11.33 -8.97 -4.94
C PHE A 122 12.80 -9.14 -4.54
N PHE A 123 13.02 -9.25 -3.23
CA PHE A 123 14.35 -9.36 -2.64
C PHE A 123 14.99 -10.74 -2.88
N GLY A 124 16.32 -10.78 -2.88
CA GLY A 124 17.11 -12.00 -2.95
C GLY A 124 16.88 -12.96 -1.76
N GLY A 125 17.26 -14.22 -1.94
CA GLY A 125 17.25 -15.25 -0.87
C GLY A 125 16.21 -16.36 -1.04
N PHE A 126 15.31 -16.27 -2.01
CA PHE A 126 14.41 -17.38 -2.35
C PHE A 126 15.11 -18.43 -3.22
N ASN A 127 14.73 -19.69 -3.02
CA ASN A 127 15.21 -20.78 -3.87
C ASN A 127 14.57 -20.73 -5.28
N ARG A 128 15.07 -21.55 -6.20
CA ARG A 128 14.60 -21.58 -7.59
C ARG A 128 13.12 -21.93 -7.73
N GLN A 129 12.57 -22.75 -6.83
CA GLN A 129 11.14 -23.12 -6.87
C GLN A 129 10.27 -21.91 -6.56
N LYS A 130 10.60 -21.17 -5.51
CA LYS A 130 9.93 -19.94 -5.10
C LYS A 130 10.09 -18.84 -6.15
N PHE A 131 11.30 -18.65 -6.68
CA PHE A 131 11.51 -17.75 -7.82
C PHE A 131 10.61 -18.10 -9.03
N ASN A 132 10.55 -19.38 -9.41
CA ASN A 132 9.69 -19.81 -10.53
C ASN A 132 8.23 -19.48 -10.27
N LEU A 133 7.73 -19.72 -9.05
CA LEU A 133 6.36 -19.37 -8.66
C LEU A 133 6.09 -17.87 -8.86
N PHE A 134 6.99 -17.01 -8.39
CA PHE A 134 6.89 -15.57 -8.58
C PHE A 134 6.94 -15.18 -10.06
N PHE A 135 7.91 -15.72 -10.81
CA PHE A 135 8.11 -15.41 -12.23
C PHE A 135 6.86 -15.69 -13.06
N TYR A 136 6.29 -16.90 -12.91
CA TYR A 136 5.11 -17.30 -13.68
C TYR A 136 3.85 -16.51 -13.30
N GLN A 137 3.79 -15.99 -12.08
CA GLN A 137 2.66 -15.20 -11.63
C GLN A 137 2.78 -13.71 -12.02
N SER A 138 3.99 -13.18 -12.13
CA SER A 138 4.25 -11.74 -12.28
C SER A 138 4.27 -11.22 -13.72
N SER A 139 3.93 -12.04 -14.71
CA SER A 139 3.85 -11.65 -16.13
C SER A 139 5.08 -10.87 -16.63
N ILE A 140 6.28 -11.33 -16.25
CA ILE A 140 7.55 -10.64 -16.55
C ILE A 140 7.94 -10.90 -18.02
N PRO A 141 8.21 -9.87 -18.85
CA PRO A 141 8.51 -10.01 -20.26
C PRO A 141 10.01 -10.26 -20.52
N LEU A 142 10.64 -11.06 -19.67
CA LEU A 142 12.05 -11.45 -19.78
C LEU A 142 12.15 -12.97 -19.81
N ASP A 143 13.22 -13.49 -20.41
CA ASP A 143 13.54 -14.90 -20.32
C ASP A 143 13.83 -15.30 -18.86
N LYS A 144 13.24 -16.42 -18.43
CA LYS A 144 13.30 -16.90 -17.06
C LYS A 144 14.74 -17.19 -16.60
N GLU A 145 15.55 -17.79 -17.46
CA GLU A 145 16.93 -18.15 -17.12
C GLU A 145 17.82 -16.92 -17.04
N THR A 146 17.56 -15.93 -17.89
CA THR A 146 18.21 -14.63 -17.85
C THR A 146 17.91 -13.91 -16.55
N LEU A 147 16.62 -13.79 -16.18
CA LEU A 147 16.24 -13.15 -14.92
C LEU A 147 16.72 -13.93 -13.69
N TRP A 148 16.73 -15.27 -13.74
CA TRP A 148 17.26 -16.10 -12.66
C TRP A 148 18.74 -15.82 -12.40
N ARG A 149 19.55 -15.67 -13.47
CA ARG A 149 20.99 -15.35 -13.34
C ARG A 149 21.23 -14.01 -12.65
N GLU A 150 20.40 -13.01 -12.95
CA GLU A 150 20.45 -11.70 -12.26
C GLU A 150 19.98 -11.84 -10.81
N TYR A 151 18.88 -12.56 -10.58
CA TYR A 151 18.30 -12.74 -9.25
C TYR A 151 19.26 -13.38 -8.25
N VAL A 152 20.00 -14.42 -8.66
CA VAL A 152 20.94 -15.10 -7.74
C VAL A 152 22.19 -14.27 -7.42
N GLN A 153 22.43 -13.19 -8.16
CA GLN A 153 23.53 -12.28 -7.93
C GLN A 153 23.15 -11.11 -7.01
N LEU A 154 21.86 -10.97 -6.66
CA LEU A 154 21.41 -9.90 -5.78
C LEU A 154 22.12 -9.95 -4.43
N GLY A 155 22.74 -8.84 -4.08
CA GLY A 155 23.34 -8.60 -2.80
C GLY A 155 22.33 -8.38 -1.68
N LYS A 156 22.85 -8.20 -0.46
CA LYS A 156 22.02 -7.90 0.71
C LYS A 156 21.37 -6.52 0.53
N ARG A 157 20.03 -6.49 0.55
CA ARG A 157 19.15 -5.31 0.35
C ARG A 157 18.91 -4.89 -1.11
N GLU A 158 19.45 -5.62 -2.08
CA GLU A 158 19.09 -5.43 -3.48
C GLU A 158 17.79 -6.19 -3.79
N ALA A 159 17.02 -5.68 -4.75
CA ALA A 159 15.76 -6.27 -5.16
C ALA A 159 15.55 -6.21 -6.67
N LEU A 160 14.79 -7.16 -7.20
CA LEU A 160 14.13 -6.98 -8.48
C LEU A 160 12.92 -6.06 -8.26
N LEU A 161 12.93 -4.91 -8.92
CA LEU A 161 11.79 -4.03 -9.03
C LEU A 161 10.95 -4.44 -10.24
N VAL A 162 9.74 -4.91 -10.00
CA VAL A 162 8.73 -5.18 -11.04
C VAL A 162 7.69 -4.08 -10.98
N GLN A 163 7.55 -3.32 -12.06
CA GLN A 163 6.56 -2.24 -12.18
C GLN A 163 5.53 -2.60 -13.23
N TYR A 164 4.26 -2.54 -12.86
CA TYR A 164 3.15 -2.78 -13.78
C TYR A 164 2.67 -1.43 -14.32
N ASN A 165 2.95 -1.15 -15.58
CA ASN A 165 2.49 0.06 -16.27
C ASN A 165 1.44 -0.30 -17.33
N ASN A 166 0.65 0.69 -17.75
CA ASN A 166 -0.32 0.54 -18.84
C ASN A 166 0.34 0.09 -20.16
N ASP A 167 1.62 0.44 -20.36
CA ASP A 167 2.39 0.12 -21.57
C ASP A 167 3.14 -1.23 -21.48
N GLY A 168 2.98 -1.96 -20.36
CA GLY A 168 3.63 -3.24 -20.11
C GLY A 168 4.37 -3.31 -18.77
N THR A 169 4.81 -4.51 -18.41
CA THR A 169 5.58 -4.76 -17.18
C THR A 169 7.06 -4.39 -17.39
N MET A 170 7.62 -3.54 -16.55
CA MET A 170 9.06 -3.26 -16.52
C MET A 170 9.73 -3.99 -15.35
N VAL A 171 10.96 -4.47 -15.57
CA VAL A 171 11.78 -5.11 -14.53
C VAL A 171 13.18 -4.51 -14.52
N ARG A 172 13.67 -4.14 -13.33
CA ARG A 172 15.03 -3.59 -13.11
C ARG A 172 15.59 -4.04 -11.77
N VAL A 173 16.91 -4.12 -11.64
CA VAL A 173 17.60 -4.29 -10.35
C VAL A 173 17.75 -2.93 -9.68
N ILE A 174 17.47 -2.85 -8.38
CA ILE A 174 17.60 -1.64 -7.55
C ILE A 174 18.27 -1.92 -6.20
#